data_AF-A0AAW2RKL2-F1
#
_entry.id   AF-A0AAW2RKL2-F1
#
_cell.length_a   1.000
_cell.length_b   1.000
_cell.length_c   1.000
_cell.angle_alpha   90.00
_cell.angle_beta   90.00
_cell.angle_gamma   90.00
#
_symmetry.space_group_name_H-M   'P 1'
#
loop_
_entity.id
_entity.type
_entity.pdbx_description
1 polymer ?
#
loop_
_entity_poly.entity_id
_entity_poly.type
_entity_poly.pdbx_seq_one_letter_code
_entity_poly.pdbx_strand_id
1 'polypeptide(L)'
;MSQEGGESGGLLENHAEDVTDQENEQLNLNNVIDWDLPKENGFPGETIHPSYSHDELVQMVVELNFQKEYMKSQYEGLKNYLLDSKCSDQQKVQENDNSGSTDDVKELRGEIESLKREILEERQTRGAAEEALKHLRAAHSEADINAQVLSAKLAEAQQKMDQEIKERDEKYSELDSKFNRLHKRAKQRIQEVQKEKDDLEAQLREVNEKADLTSSQLSALQQELERTRQHANEALKAMDVERQQLRSANNKLRDSIEELSHSLVPKENALEAMQQSLLEKEQQVEDMKAQIADVLAERSRATETISSLREKEKEGLEAALQSMRSKLEISESNRIHAEVEAAKLRSQLESELSVQTQLLNSKDAELGEAKDKDAEREILLVSAEKDKAIQDLKDALTNSEKEISTRDSALSTLEQQIKNLQLKLDSALSTHQSDKEAWDRSLQNVEETWRLRCEALERQSKEYSGQNLQKEVEELKLQCKILKTEYRDDITALQKQEAPSSSASAAEQQILILARQQAQREEELAQTQRHILALQEEIEELEHENRLHRQQEAKLKEELRNMERTQKREGVDLTYLKNVILKLLETGEVERLLPVIAMLLQFSPDEVNLSFTFLFKP
;
A
#
# COMPACT_ATOMS: atom_id res chain seq x y z
N MET A 1 -7.04 -40.20 24.60
CA MET A 1 -7.96 -41.31 24.31
C MET A 1 -9.22 -40.74 23.70
N SER A 2 -9.60 -41.37 22.61
CA SER A 2 -10.79 -41.34 21.77
C SER A 2 -12.07 -40.62 22.24
N GLN A 3 -12.71 -40.03 21.21
CA GLN A 3 -14.09 -40.27 20.74
C GLN A 3 -15.13 -39.12 20.84
N GLU A 4 -15.42 -38.61 19.65
CA GLU A 4 -16.72 -38.60 18.94
C GLU A 4 -17.77 -37.48 19.11
N GLY A 5 -18.25 -37.05 17.94
CA GLY A 5 -19.43 -36.23 17.66
C GLY A 5 -19.05 -34.85 17.09
N GLY A 6 -19.30 -34.46 15.86
CA GLY A 6 -20.08 -35.02 14.75
C GLY A 6 -20.73 -33.85 14.02
N GLU A 7 -20.25 -33.49 12.83
CA GLU A 7 -20.92 -32.51 11.98
C GLU A 7 -20.97 -32.97 10.52
N SER A 8 -22.16 -32.78 9.96
CA SER A 8 -22.59 -33.13 8.61
C SER A 8 -22.33 -31.95 7.67
N GLY A 9 -21.71 -32.21 6.52
CA GLY A 9 -21.49 -31.24 5.46
C GLY A 9 -21.20 -31.97 4.16
N GLY A 10 -21.93 -31.64 3.10
CA GLY A 10 -22.14 -32.48 1.92
C GLY A 10 -21.03 -32.46 0.86
N LEU A 11 -21.18 -33.44 -0.04
CA LEU A 11 -20.45 -33.69 -1.29
C LEU A 11 -20.05 -32.43 -2.07
N LEU A 12 -18.81 -32.42 -2.58
CA LEU A 12 -18.55 -32.68 -4.00
C LEU A 12 -17.04 -32.95 -4.23
N GLU A 13 -16.79 -34.16 -4.68
CA GLU A 13 -15.50 -34.74 -5.06
C GLU A 13 -15.26 -34.46 -6.55
N ASN A 14 -14.08 -33.97 -6.90
CA ASN A 14 -13.48 -34.15 -8.22
C ASN A 14 -11.97 -34.18 -8.07
N HIS A 15 -11.43 -35.37 -8.25
CA HIS A 15 -10.00 -35.66 -8.26
C HIS A 15 -9.36 -35.20 -9.58
N ALA A 16 -8.16 -34.64 -9.42
CA ALA A 16 -7.18 -34.40 -10.46
C ALA A 16 -6.25 -35.61 -10.65
N GLU A 17 -5.76 -35.79 -11.87
CA GLU A 17 -4.38 -36.17 -12.26
C GLU A 17 -4.38 -36.20 -13.80
N ASP A 18 -3.80 -35.21 -14.47
CA ASP A 18 -2.37 -35.02 -14.83
C ASP A 18 -1.91 -35.90 -16.02
N VAL A 19 -1.22 -35.27 -16.98
CA VAL A 19 -0.23 -35.77 -17.97
C VAL A 19 -0.01 -34.70 -19.07
N THR A 20 0.98 -33.85 -18.80
CA THR A 20 2.13 -33.42 -19.64
C THR A 20 2.01 -33.13 -21.15
N ASP A 21 2.43 -31.89 -21.48
CA ASP A 21 3.40 -31.45 -22.50
C ASP A 21 3.26 -31.86 -23.99
N GLN A 22 2.96 -30.88 -24.86
CA GLN A 22 3.90 -30.21 -25.78
C GLN A 22 3.13 -29.51 -26.93
N GLU A 23 3.12 -28.18 -26.93
CA GLU A 23 2.80 -27.35 -28.11
C GLU A 23 4.07 -26.64 -28.57
N ASN A 24 4.54 -26.97 -29.79
CA ASN A 24 4.90 -26.00 -30.83
C ASN A 24 5.49 -26.74 -32.03
N GLU A 25 4.81 -26.68 -33.18
CA GLU A 25 5.45 -26.22 -34.42
C GLU A 25 4.40 -25.92 -35.50
N GLN A 26 4.63 -24.80 -36.16
CA GLN A 26 3.83 -24.11 -37.16
C GLN A 26 3.62 -24.97 -38.42
N LEU A 27 2.45 -24.91 -39.08
CA LEU A 27 2.36 -24.91 -40.56
C LEU A 27 0.99 -24.38 -41.06
N ASN A 28 1.03 -23.16 -41.60
CA ASN A 28 0.47 -22.70 -42.87
C ASN A 28 -0.76 -23.44 -43.46
N LEU A 29 -1.94 -22.82 -43.38
CA LEU A 29 -3.15 -23.21 -44.11
C LEU A 29 -3.24 -22.44 -45.43
N ASN A 30 -3.14 -23.16 -46.55
CA ASN A 30 -3.68 -22.74 -47.83
C ASN A 30 -4.37 -23.92 -48.52
N ASN A 31 -5.66 -23.67 -48.82
CA ASN A 31 -6.49 -24.23 -49.89
C ASN A 31 -7.08 -25.65 -49.83
N VAL A 32 -8.30 -25.64 -50.38
CA VAL A 32 -9.16 -26.71 -50.89
C VAL A 32 -10.05 -27.37 -49.85
N ILE A 33 -11.24 -26.80 -49.67
CA ILE A 33 -12.42 -27.54 -49.24
C ILE A 33 -13.31 -27.73 -50.48
N ASP A 34 -13.30 -28.97 -50.94
CA ASP A 34 -14.33 -29.60 -51.74
C ASP A 34 -15.58 -29.82 -50.86
N TRP A 35 -16.75 -29.37 -51.32
CA TRP A 35 -18.03 -29.67 -50.70
C TRP A 35 -19.01 -30.08 -51.80
N ASP A 36 -19.07 -31.39 -52.01
CA ASP A 36 -20.18 -32.07 -52.65
C ASP A 36 -21.30 -32.29 -51.63
N LEU A 37 -22.54 -31.93 -51.97
CA LEU A 37 -23.76 -32.73 -51.71
C LEU A 37 -24.99 -32.14 -52.43
N PRO A 38 -25.94 -33.00 -52.86
CA PRO A 38 -26.86 -32.77 -53.98
C PRO A 38 -28.24 -32.29 -53.53
N LYS A 39 -28.96 -31.61 -54.44
CA LYS A 39 -30.43 -31.44 -54.35
C LYS A 39 -31.10 -31.54 -55.72
N GLU A 40 -31.94 -32.56 -55.86
CA GLU A 40 -33.04 -32.65 -56.81
C GLU A 40 -34.05 -31.52 -56.58
N ASN A 41 -34.54 -30.91 -57.66
CA ASN A 41 -35.96 -30.93 -58.05
C ASN A 41 -36.16 -30.13 -59.35
N GLY A 42 -36.83 -30.73 -60.33
CA GLY A 42 -36.88 -30.26 -61.71
C GLY A 42 -38.09 -29.44 -62.12
N PHE A 43 -38.07 -29.02 -63.39
CA PHE A 43 -39.18 -29.07 -64.35
C PHE A 43 -38.62 -28.91 -65.79
N PRO A 44 -39.30 -29.39 -66.84
CA PRO A 44 -38.69 -29.93 -68.04
C PRO A 44 -38.75 -28.98 -69.24
N GLY A 45 -37.79 -29.14 -70.16
CA GLY A 45 -37.91 -28.62 -71.50
C GLY A 45 -36.60 -28.08 -72.03
N GLU A 46 -35.65 -28.95 -72.31
CA GLU A 46 -34.57 -28.57 -73.22
C GLU A 46 -34.08 -29.78 -74.01
N THR A 47 -34.24 -29.64 -75.31
CA THR A 47 -33.82 -30.52 -76.39
C THR A 47 -32.37 -30.94 -76.16
N ILE A 48 -32.13 -32.26 -76.11
CA ILE A 48 -30.78 -32.83 -76.05
C ILE A 48 -30.03 -32.37 -77.30
N HIS A 49 -29.21 -31.33 -77.18
CA HIS A 49 -28.15 -31.04 -78.13
C HIS A 49 -26.98 -31.95 -77.75
N PRO A 50 -26.50 -32.83 -78.66
CA PRO A 50 -25.30 -33.60 -78.38
C PRO A 50 -24.14 -32.62 -78.24
N SER A 51 -23.58 -32.55 -77.04
CA SER A 51 -22.32 -31.87 -76.74
C SER A 51 -21.20 -32.62 -77.48
N TYR A 52 -20.98 -32.28 -78.74
CA TYR A 52 -19.82 -32.78 -79.49
C TYR A 52 -18.56 -32.10 -78.96
N SER A 53 -17.59 -32.91 -78.55
CA SER A 53 -16.21 -32.46 -78.26
C SER A 53 -15.63 -31.74 -79.48
N HIS A 54 -14.71 -30.79 -79.29
CA HIS A 54 -14.03 -30.10 -80.39
C HIS A 54 -13.38 -31.09 -81.37
N ASP A 55 -12.83 -32.20 -80.87
CA ASP A 55 -12.28 -33.26 -81.69
C ASP A 55 -13.34 -34.04 -82.47
N GLU A 56 -14.54 -34.24 -81.90
CA GLU A 56 -15.67 -34.87 -82.59
C GLU A 56 -16.28 -33.96 -83.65
N LEU A 57 -16.31 -32.64 -83.41
CA LEU A 57 -16.67 -31.63 -84.41
C LEU A 57 -15.65 -31.61 -85.55
N VAL A 58 -14.36 -31.67 -85.25
CA VAL A 58 -13.31 -31.77 -86.27
C VAL A 58 -13.46 -33.05 -87.09
N GLN A 59 -13.73 -34.19 -86.43
CA GLN A 59 -13.94 -35.46 -87.12
C GLN A 59 -15.19 -35.43 -88.00
N MET A 60 -16.29 -34.84 -87.54
CA MET A 60 -17.51 -34.65 -88.32
C MET A 60 -17.30 -33.66 -89.48
N VAL A 61 -16.50 -32.61 -89.30
CA VAL A 61 -16.13 -31.67 -90.38
C VAL A 61 -15.27 -32.36 -91.44
N VAL A 62 -14.34 -33.24 -91.05
CA VAL A 62 -13.54 -34.05 -91.98
C VAL A 62 -14.44 -35.03 -92.75
N GLU A 63 -15.36 -35.71 -92.07
CA GLU A 63 -16.32 -36.63 -92.68
C GLU A 63 -17.27 -35.90 -93.64
N LEU A 64 -17.83 -34.76 -93.23
CA LEU A 64 -18.68 -33.92 -94.07
C LEU A 64 -17.92 -33.35 -95.26
N ASN A 65 -16.63 -33.02 -95.11
CA ASN A 65 -15.80 -32.60 -96.25
C ASN A 65 -15.55 -33.75 -97.21
N PHE A 66 -15.33 -34.97 -96.72
CA PHE A 66 -15.18 -36.14 -97.59
C PHE A 66 -16.48 -36.43 -98.35
N GLN A 67 -17.63 -36.36 -97.68
CA GLN A 67 -18.95 -36.48 -98.31
C GLN A 67 -19.22 -35.37 -99.32
N LYS A 68 -18.83 -34.12 -99.00
CA LYS A 68 -18.92 -32.98 -99.92
C LYS A 68 -18.05 -33.19 -101.16
N GLU A 69 -16.82 -33.65 -101.01
CA GLU A 69 -15.91 -33.89 -102.15
C GLU A 69 -16.39 -35.08 -102.99
N TYR A 70 -16.94 -36.12 -102.36
CA TYR A 70 -17.60 -37.24 -103.05
C TYR A 70 -18.81 -36.78 -103.85
N MET A 71 -19.72 -35.99 -103.26
CA MET A 71 -20.89 -35.45 -103.96
C MET A 71 -20.49 -34.47 -105.06
N LYS A 72 -19.43 -33.69 -104.86
CA LYS A 72 -18.87 -32.79 -105.88
C LYS A 72 -18.25 -33.58 -107.04
N SER A 73 -17.60 -34.71 -106.78
CA SER A 73 -17.09 -35.61 -107.82
C SER A 73 -18.20 -36.34 -108.57
N GLN A 74 -19.30 -36.71 -107.89
CA GLN A 74 -20.51 -37.25 -108.52
C GLN A 74 -21.19 -36.18 -109.42
N TYR A 75 -21.26 -34.93 -108.96
CA TYR A 75 -21.75 -33.81 -109.76
C TYR A 75 -20.84 -33.47 -110.95
N GLU A 76 -19.51 -33.53 -110.78
CA GLU A 76 -18.57 -33.32 -111.89
C GLU A 76 -18.65 -34.48 -112.89
N GLY A 77 -18.86 -35.71 -112.42
CA GLY A 77 -19.16 -36.88 -113.26
C GLY A 77 -20.45 -36.70 -114.08
N LEU A 78 -21.53 -36.25 -113.45
CA LEU A 78 -22.80 -35.95 -114.13
C LEU A 78 -22.70 -34.73 -115.07
N LYS A 79 -21.89 -33.72 -114.71
CA LYS A 79 -21.60 -32.55 -115.54
C LYS A 79 -20.78 -32.92 -116.77
N ASN A 80 -19.82 -33.84 -116.66
CA ASN A 80 -19.08 -34.39 -117.80
C ASN A 80 -19.97 -35.27 -118.69
N TYR A 81 -20.92 -36.01 -118.12
CA TYR A 81 -21.96 -36.73 -118.90
C TYR A 81 -22.97 -35.79 -119.58
N LEU A 82 -23.22 -34.59 -119.04
CA LEU A 82 -24.18 -33.61 -119.60
C LEU A 82 -23.53 -32.66 -120.63
N LEU A 83 -22.21 -32.41 -120.54
CA LEU A 83 -21.45 -31.62 -121.51
C LEU A 83 -21.06 -32.40 -122.79
N ASP A 84 -21.05 -33.74 -122.76
CA ASP A 84 -20.89 -34.60 -123.95
C ASP A 84 -22.23 -35.01 -124.61
N SER A 85 -23.39 -34.54 -124.10
CA SER A 85 -24.73 -34.96 -124.54
C SER A 85 -25.55 -33.87 -125.26
N LYS A 86 -24.92 -32.85 -125.84
CA LYS A 86 -25.56 -31.92 -126.81
C LYS A 86 -24.61 -31.41 -127.90
N CYS A 87 -24.21 -32.28 -128.81
CA CYS A 87 -23.87 -32.02 -130.22
C CYS A 87 -23.49 -33.39 -130.79
N SER A 88 -24.06 -34.02 -131.81
CA SER A 88 -25.02 -33.69 -132.85
C SER A 88 -25.72 -35.02 -133.13
N ASP A 89 -27.04 -35.03 -133.32
CA ASP A 89 -27.61 -36.10 -134.12
C ASP A 89 -28.69 -35.56 -135.07
N GLN A 90 -28.34 -35.75 -136.34
CA GLN A 90 -29.18 -36.10 -137.46
C GLN A 90 -30.06 -35.02 -138.08
N GLN A 91 -29.64 -34.63 -139.28
CA GLN A 91 -30.52 -34.82 -140.43
C GLN A 91 -29.73 -35.24 -141.68
N LYS A 92 -29.67 -36.57 -141.84
CA LYS A 92 -29.85 -37.22 -143.14
C LYS A 92 -31.18 -36.71 -143.72
N VAL A 93 -31.22 -36.47 -145.02
CA VAL A 93 -32.10 -37.16 -146.00
C VAL A 93 -31.98 -36.39 -147.31
N GLN A 94 -31.03 -36.87 -148.11
CA GLN A 94 -31.17 -37.17 -149.53
C GLN A 94 -32.62 -37.17 -150.04
N GLU A 95 -32.94 -36.41 -151.08
CA GLU A 95 -33.56 -36.97 -152.29
C GLU A 95 -33.71 -35.93 -153.41
N ASN A 96 -33.53 -36.46 -154.62
CA ASN A 96 -33.46 -35.76 -155.89
C ASN A 96 -34.87 -35.45 -156.45
N ASP A 97 -34.83 -34.50 -157.39
CA ASP A 97 -35.65 -34.36 -158.60
C ASP A 97 -37.09 -33.81 -158.51
N ASN A 98 -37.19 -32.55 -158.98
CA ASN A 98 -38.15 -32.02 -159.94
C ASN A 98 -39.65 -32.40 -159.81
N SER A 99 -40.45 -31.48 -159.27
CA SER A 99 -41.39 -30.63 -160.06
C SER A 99 -42.46 -30.04 -159.14
N GLY A 100 -42.75 -28.75 -159.32
CA GLY A 100 -43.33 -27.91 -158.28
C GLY A 100 -44.84 -27.97 -158.10
N SER A 101 -45.33 -27.24 -157.10
CA SER A 101 -46.45 -26.28 -157.19
C SER A 101 -47.04 -26.00 -155.80
N THR A 102 -46.96 -24.72 -155.38
CA THR A 102 -47.96 -23.96 -154.60
C THR A 102 -48.33 -24.38 -153.16
N ASP A 103 -48.21 -25.66 -152.76
CA ASP A 103 -48.49 -26.08 -151.37
C ASP A 103 -47.36 -25.72 -150.39
N ASP A 104 -46.09 -25.71 -150.83
CA ASP A 104 -44.92 -25.27 -150.04
C ASP A 104 -45.08 -23.81 -149.54
N VAL A 105 -45.75 -22.95 -150.32
CA VAL A 105 -45.96 -21.54 -149.96
C VAL A 105 -47.01 -21.38 -148.86
N LYS A 106 -47.98 -22.31 -148.76
CA LYS A 106 -48.98 -22.32 -147.68
C LYS A 106 -48.38 -22.89 -146.39
N GLU A 107 -47.55 -23.92 -146.51
CA GLU A 107 -46.81 -24.48 -145.37
C GLU A 107 -45.85 -23.44 -144.79
N LEU A 108 -45.01 -22.81 -145.61
CA LEU A 108 -44.14 -21.69 -145.19
C LEU A 108 -44.93 -20.52 -144.60
N ARG A 109 -46.14 -20.23 -145.12
CA ARG A 109 -47.01 -19.18 -144.55
C ARG A 109 -47.57 -19.59 -143.19
N GLY A 110 -47.96 -20.85 -143.02
CA GLY A 110 -48.40 -21.41 -141.74
C GLY A 110 -47.27 -21.44 -140.70
N GLU A 111 -46.05 -21.77 -141.12
CA GLU A 111 -44.84 -21.69 -140.30
C GLU A 111 -44.54 -20.24 -139.89
N ILE A 112 -44.62 -19.28 -140.81
CA ILE A 112 -44.45 -17.85 -140.50
C ILE A 112 -45.49 -17.37 -139.48
N GLU A 113 -46.76 -17.79 -139.60
CA GLU A 113 -47.80 -17.44 -138.63
C GLU A 113 -47.60 -18.14 -137.27
N SER A 114 -47.12 -19.38 -137.26
CA SER A 114 -46.75 -20.11 -136.04
C SER A 114 -45.56 -19.44 -135.34
N LEU A 115 -44.49 -19.13 -136.07
CA LEU A 115 -43.31 -18.43 -135.57
C LEU A 115 -43.65 -17.03 -135.07
N LYS A 116 -44.59 -16.31 -135.72
CA LYS A 116 -45.07 -15.01 -135.22
C LYS A 116 -45.82 -15.15 -133.90
N ARG A 117 -46.62 -16.20 -133.73
CA ARG A 117 -47.32 -16.50 -132.48
C ARG A 117 -46.34 -16.87 -131.38
N GLU A 118 -45.37 -17.72 -131.69
CA GLU A 118 -44.30 -18.14 -130.78
C GLU A 118 -43.41 -16.95 -130.37
N ILE A 119 -43.04 -16.05 -131.28
CA ILE A 119 -42.31 -14.81 -130.96
C ILE A 119 -43.14 -13.88 -130.07
N LEU A 120 -44.46 -13.81 -130.27
CA LEU A 120 -45.34 -12.99 -129.44
C LEU A 120 -45.45 -13.58 -128.03
N GLU A 121 -45.64 -14.89 -127.92
CA GLU A 121 -45.66 -15.63 -126.66
C GLU A 121 -44.32 -15.49 -125.92
N GLU A 122 -43.19 -15.65 -126.61
CA GLU A 122 -41.85 -15.44 -126.05
C GLU A 122 -41.64 -13.99 -125.57
N ARG A 123 -42.18 -13.01 -126.31
CA ARG A 123 -42.09 -11.61 -125.88
C ARG A 123 -42.90 -11.35 -124.60
N GLN A 124 -44.05 -12.02 -124.45
CA GLN A 124 -44.88 -11.92 -123.26
C GLN A 124 -44.24 -12.64 -122.07
N THR A 125 -43.70 -13.85 -122.24
CA THR A 125 -42.99 -14.59 -121.19
C THR A 125 -41.71 -13.87 -120.78
N ARG A 126 -40.95 -13.33 -121.73
CA ARG A 126 -39.79 -12.46 -121.47
C ARG A 126 -40.18 -11.20 -120.71
N GLY A 127 -41.31 -10.57 -121.06
CA GLY A 127 -41.84 -9.41 -120.34
C GLY A 127 -42.18 -9.74 -118.89
N ALA A 128 -42.89 -10.85 -118.65
CA ALA A 128 -43.21 -11.34 -117.31
C ALA A 128 -41.95 -11.73 -116.52
N ALA A 129 -40.94 -12.34 -117.17
CA ALA A 129 -39.66 -12.65 -116.55
C ALA A 129 -38.85 -11.40 -116.19
N GLU A 130 -38.84 -10.37 -117.05
CA GLU A 130 -38.22 -9.08 -116.77
C GLU A 130 -38.90 -8.38 -115.57
N GLU A 131 -40.23 -8.43 -115.46
CA GLU A 131 -40.98 -7.92 -114.30
C GLU A 131 -40.70 -8.72 -113.02
N ALA A 132 -40.68 -10.06 -113.09
CA ALA A 132 -40.31 -10.91 -111.97
C ALA A 132 -38.89 -10.62 -111.47
N LEU A 133 -37.94 -10.40 -112.39
CA LEU A 133 -36.57 -9.99 -112.05
C LEU A 133 -36.51 -8.61 -111.38
N LYS A 134 -37.37 -7.66 -111.78
CA LYS A 134 -37.46 -6.36 -111.07
C LYS A 134 -37.96 -6.53 -109.64
N HIS A 135 -38.99 -7.34 -109.42
CA HIS A 135 -39.48 -7.64 -108.08
C HIS A 135 -38.43 -8.34 -107.21
N LEU A 136 -37.73 -9.33 -107.76
CA LEU A 136 -36.63 -10.00 -107.07
C LEU A 136 -35.51 -9.02 -106.71
N ARG A 137 -35.10 -8.14 -107.63
CA ARG A 137 -34.10 -7.10 -107.32
C ARG A 137 -34.56 -6.16 -106.20
N ALA A 138 -35.82 -5.74 -106.22
CA ALA A 138 -36.38 -4.90 -105.16
C ALA A 138 -36.37 -5.64 -103.81
N ALA A 139 -36.84 -6.88 -103.77
CA ALA A 139 -36.83 -7.72 -102.57
C ALA A 139 -35.41 -7.97 -102.04
N HIS A 140 -34.43 -8.20 -102.93
CA HIS A 140 -33.02 -8.31 -102.54
C HIS A 140 -32.48 -7.00 -101.97
N SER A 141 -32.79 -5.85 -102.58
CA SER A 141 -32.36 -4.55 -102.05
C SER A 141 -32.99 -4.24 -100.69
N GLU A 142 -34.26 -4.61 -100.47
CA GLU A 142 -34.93 -4.47 -99.19
C GLU A 142 -34.33 -5.41 -98.15
N ALA A 143 -34.03 -6.66 -98.52
CA ALA A 143 -33.34 -7.61 -97.66
C ALA A 143 -31.93 -7.13 -97.28
N ASP A 144 -31.18 -6.53 -98.20
CA ASP A 144 -29.86 -5.96 -97.94
C ASP A 144 -29.94 -4.77 -96.98
N ILE A 145 -30.90 -3.85 -97.18
CA ILE A 145 -31.15 -2.74 -96.26
C ILE A 145 -31.52 -3.28 -94.87
N ASN A 146 -32.41 -4.26 -94.80
CA ASN A 146 -32.80 -4.89 -93.53
C ASN A 146 -31.63 -5.58 -92.84
N ALA A 147 -30.76 -6.28 -93.59
CA ALA A 147 -29.55 -6.88 -93.06
C ALA A 147 -28.56 -5.82 -92.51
N GLN A 148 -28.39 -4.69 -93.21
CA GLN A 148 -27.57 -3.57 -92.74
C GLN A 148 -28.15 -2.95 -91.46
N VAL A 149 -29.46 -2.75 -91.39
CA VAL A 149 -30.13 -2.22 -90.18
C VAL A 149 -29.97 -3.18 -89.00
N LEU A 150 -30.14 -4.49 -89.22
CA LEU A 150 -29.93 -5.49 -88.18
C LEU A 150 -28.47 -5.56 -87.73
N SER A 151 -27.52 -5.45 -88.66
CA SER A 151 -26.09 -5.38 -88.35
C SER A 151 -25.73 -4.14 -87.54
N ALA A 152 -26.29 -2.97 -87.88
CA ALA A 152 -26.11 -1.75 -87.11
C ALA A 152 -26.69 -1.88 -85.68
N LYS A 153 -27.89 -2.44 -85.54
CA LYS A 153 -28.50 -2.71 -84.22
C LYS A 153 -27.68 -3.69 -83.39
N LEU A 154 -27.12 -4.73 -84.02
CA LEU A 154 -26.21 -5.67 -83.37
C LEU A 154 -24.95 -4.96 -82.86
N ALA A 155 -24.34 -4.10 -83.69
CA ALA A 155 -23.16 -3.32 -83.32
C ALA A 155 -23.44 -2.34 -82.17
N GLU A 156 -24.58 -1.65 -82.19
CA GLU A 156 -25.00 -0.77 -81.09
C GLU A 156 -25.23 -1.56 -79.79
N ALA A 157 -25.86 -2.73 -79.87
CA ALA A 157 -26.06 -3.60 -78.70
C ALA A 157 -24.72 -4.11 -78.14
N GLN A 158 -23.78 -4.50 -79.01
CA GLN A 158 -22.44 -4.92 -78.63
C GLN A 158 -21.70 -3.77 -77.93
N GLN A 159 -21.73 -2.56 -78.49
CA GLN A 159 -21.09 -1.39 -77.87
C GLN A 159 -21.67 -1.06 -76.50
N LYS A 160 -23.00 -1.14 -76.34
CA LYS A 160 -23.65 -0.93 -75.04
C LYS A 160 -23.20 -1.96 -74.01
N MET A 161 -23.16 -3.24 -74.41
CA MET A 161 -22.69 -4.32 -73.54
C MET A 161 -21.21 -4.11 -73.15
N ASP A 162 -20.34 -3.75 -74.09
CA ASP A 162 -18.92 -3.50 -73.83
C ASP A 162 -18.73 -2.30 -72.87
N GLN A 163 -19.52 -1.24 -73.04
CA GLN A 163 -19.51 -0.08 -72.14
C GLN A 163 -20.00 -0.47 -70.73
N GLU A 164 -21.06 -1.27 -70.65
CA GLU A 164 -21.60 -1.79 -69.40
C GLU A 164 -20.64 -2.73 -68.66
N ILE A 165 -19.85 -3.52 -69.39
CA ILE A 165 -18.78 -4.36 -68.84
C ILE A 165 -17.70 -3.44 -68.27
N LYS A 166 -17.24 -2.45 -69.05
CA LYS A 166 -16.21 -1.50 -68.61
C LYS A 166 -16.62 -0.73 -67.34
N GLU A 167 -17.85 -0.25 -67.26
CA GLU A 167 -18.36 0.43 -66.06
C GLU A 167 -18.43 -0.49 -64.84
N ARG A 168 -18.73 -1.78 -65.04
CA ARG A 168 -18.68 -2.78 -63.96
C ARG A 168 -17.24 -3.00 -63.51
N ASP A 169 -16.30 -3.15 -64.44
CA ASP A 169 -14.88 -3.35 -64.13
C ASP A 169 -14.27 -2.16 -63.37
N GLU A 170 -14.64 -0.93 -63.75
CA GLU A 170 -14.26 0.29 -63.03
C GLU A 170 -14.83 0.30 -61.60
N LYS A 171 -16.12 -0.04 -61.43
CA LYS A 171 -16.75 -0.14 -60.11
C LYS A 171 -16.12 -1.23 -59.24
N TYR A 172 -15.80 -2.39 -59.82
CA TYR A 172 -15.11 -3.46 -59.10
C TYR A 172 -13.70 -3.04 -58.67
N SER A 173 -12.97 -2.33 -59.54
CA SER A 173 -11.64 -1.79 -59.22
C SER A 173 -11.68 -0.73 -58.11
N GLU A 174 -12.70 0.14 -58.11
CA GLU A 174 -12.94 1.09 -57.01
C GLU A 174 -13.28 0.40 -55.70
N LEU A 175 -14.15 -0.62 -55.74
CA LEU A 175 -14.52 -1.41 -54.57
C LEU A 175 -13.31 -2.13 -54.00
N ASP A 176 -12.50 -2.77 -54.83
CA ASP A 176 -11.27 -3.44 -54.40
C ASP A 176 -10.29 -2.46 -53.75
N SER A 177 -10.12 -1.27 -54.33
CA SER A 177 -9.32 -0.19 -53.74
C SER A 177 -9.86 0.27 -52.37
N LYS A 178 -11.19 0.35 -52.20
CA LYS A 178 -11.83 0.68 -50.92
C LYS A 178 -11.63 -0.43 -49.89
N PHE A 179 -11.84 -1.69 -50.27
CA PHE A 179 -11.60 -2.85 -49.39
C PHE A 179 -10.14 -2.93 -48.95
N ASN A 180 -9.19 -2.70 -49.85
CA ASN A 180 -7.76 -2.69 -49.52
C ASN A 180 -7.40 -1.57 -48.53
N ARG A 181 -7.97 -0.36 -48.68
CA ARG A 181 -7.78 0.73 -47.72
C ARG A 181 -8.39 0.41 -46.36
N LEU A 182 -9.59 -0.15 -46.35
CA LEU A 182 -10.28 -0.53 -45.12
C LEU A 182 -9.52 -1.65 -44.40
N HIS A 183 -9.05 -2.67 -45.12
CA HIS A 183 -8.23 -3.74 -44.59
C HIS A 183 -6.92 -3.22 -43.97
N LYS A 184 -6.22 -2.29 -44.66
CA LYS A 184 -5.03 -1.63 -44.12
C LYS A 184 -5.33 -0.86 -42.83
N ARG A 185 -6.42 -0.08 -42.80
CA ARG A 185 -6.83 0.67 -41.60
C ARG A 185 -7.22 -0.26 -40.45
N ALA A 186 -7.95 -1.33 -40.73
CA ALA A 186 -8.33 -2.33 -39.73
C ALA A 186 -7.08 -3.01 -39.15
N LYS A 187 -6.14 -3.42 -40.01
CA LYS A 187 -4.86 -4.00 -39.58
C LYS A 187 -4.05 -3.05 -38.70
N GLN A 188 -3.97 -1.77 -39.09
CA GLN A 188 -3.29 -0.75 -38.30
C GLN A 188 -3.99 -0.57 -36.93
N ARG A 189 -5.32 -0.50 -36.89
CA ARG A 189 -6.05 -0.34 -35.63
C ARG A 189 -5.87 -1.53 -34.70
N ILE A 190 -5.84 -2.76 -35.25
CA ILE A 190 -5.55 -3.97 -34.46
C ILE A 190 -4.14 -3.89 -33.84
N GLN A 191 -3.14 -3.42 -34.60
CA GLN A 191 -1.78 -3.26 -34.09
C GLN A 191 -1.70 -2.19 -33.00
N GLU A 192 -2.37 -1.05 -33.18
CA GLU A 192 -2.45 0.02 -32.17
C GLU A 192 -3.08 -0.49 -30.87
N VAL A 193 -4.22 -1.18 -30.96
CA VAL A 193 -4.90 -1.77 -29.79
C VAL A 193 -4.04 -2.84 -29.11
N GLN A 194 -3.31 -3.66 -29.87
CA GLN A 194 -2.40 -4.64 -29.29
C GLN A 194 -1.26 -3.97 -28.52
N LYS A 195 -0.69 -2.89 -29.07
CA LYS A 195 0.32 -2.11 -28.36
C LYS A 195 -0.23 -1.44 -27.11
N GLU A 196 -1.41 -0.81 -27.19
CA GLU A 196 -2.11 -0.23 -26.04
C GLU A 196 -2.35 -1.28 -24.95
N LYS A 197 -2.74 -2.50 -25.32
CA LYS A 197 -2.89 -3.64 -24.41
C LYS A 197 -1.56 -4.00 -23.74
N ASP A 198 -0.48 -4.18 -24.51
CA ASP A 198 0.82 -4.59 -23.97
C ASP A 198 1.40 -3.53 -23.01
N ASP A 199 1.20 -2.24 -23.32
CA ASP A 199 1.58 -1.11 -22.47
C ASP A 199 0.77 -1.09 -21.15
N LEU A 200 -0.54 -1.36 -21.21
CA LEU A 200 -1.39 -1.48 -20.02
C LEU A 200 -1.04 -2.71 -19.17
N GLU A 201 -0.74 -3.85 -19.78
CA GLU A 201 -0.28 -5.04 -19.07
C GLU A 201 1.05 -4.79 -18.35
N ALA A 202 1.96 -4.02 -18.96
CA ALA A 202 3.21 -3.62 -18.30
C ALA A 202 2.95 -2.72 -17.09
N GLN A 203 2.06 -1.72 -17.20
CA GLN A 203 1.68 -0.86 -16.08
C GLN A 203 1.01 -1.65 -14.95
N LEU A 204 0.10 -2.59 -15.27
CA LEU A 204 -0.54 -3.46 -14.28
C LEU A 204 0.48 -4.33 -13.55
N ARG A 205 1.47 -4.89 -14.25
CA ARG A 205 2.57 -5.62 -13.61
C ARG A 205 3.36 -4.74 -12.64
N GLU A 206 3.72 -3.52 -13.04
CA GLU A 206 4.46 -2.60 -12.17
C GLU A 206 3.66 -2.20 -10.93
N VAL A 207 2.36 -1.92 -11.07
CA VAL A 207 1.47 -1.62 -9.94
C VAL A 207 1.35 -2.83 -9.02
N ASN A 208 1.24 -4.04 -9.56
CA ASN A 208 1.18 -5.26 -8.77
C ASN A 208 2.48 -5.48 -7.97
N GLU A 209 3.65 -5.33 -8.61
CA GLU A 209 4.95 -5.41 -7.92
C GLU A 209 5.08 -4.38 -6.80
N LYS A 210 4.61 -3.14 -7.03
CA LYS A 210 4.54 -2.11 -5.98
C LYS A 210 3.58 -2.49 -4.86
N ALA A 211 2.42 -3.05 -5.18
CA ALA A 211 1.46 -3.53 -4.19
C ALA A 211 2.05 -4.65 -3.33
N ASP A 212 2.75 -5.62 -3.94
CA ASP A 212 3.42 -6.71 -3.22
C ASP A 212 4.57 -6.19 -2.33
N LEU A 213 5.33 -5.22 -2.81
CA LEU A 213 6.39 -4.56 -2.04
C LEU A 213 5.81 -3.83 -0.81
N THR A 214 4.75 -3.03 -1.00
CA THR A 214 4.09 -2.30 0.10
C THR A 214 3.41 -3.25 1.08
N SER A 215 2.81 -4.34 0.62
CA SER A 215 2.23 -5.40 1.46
C SER A 215 3.31 -6.06 2.33
N SER A 216 4.45 -6.39 1.73
CA SER A 216 5.61 -6.95 2.45
C SER A 216 6.16 -5.97 3.50
N GLN A 217 6.26 -4.68 3.15
CA GLN A 217 6.67 -3.62 4.09
C GLN A 217 5.68 -3.45 5.24
N LEU A 218 4.38 -3.47 4.96
CA LEU A 218 3.33 -3.37 5.98
C LEU A 218 3.38 -4.56 6.94
N SER A 219 3.59 -5.77 6.44
CA SER A 219 3.78 -6.97 7.25
C SER A 219 5.01 -6.87 8.16
N ALA A 220 6.13 -6.36 7.64
CA ALA A 220 7.35 -6.14 8.42
C ALA A 220 7.13 -5.13 9.56
N LEU A 221 6.52 -3.97 9.24
CA LEU A 221 6.19 -2.94 10.23
C LEU A 221 5.20 -3.45 11.29
N GLN A 222 4.21 -4.25 10.88
CA GLN A 222 3.25 -4.87 11.80
C GLN A 222 3.94 -5.85 12.76
N GLN A 223 4.93 -6.61 12.27
CA GLN A 223 5.71 -7.51 13.10
C GLN A 223 6.63 -6.75 14.08
N GLU A 224 7.23 -5.64 13.67
CA GLU A 224 8.01 -4.75 14.56
C GLU A 224 7.12 -4.12 15.64
N LEU A 225 5.94 -3.63 15.28
CA LEU A 225 4.97 -3.10 16.23
C LEU A 225 4.61 -4.14 17.29
N GLU A 226 4.31 -5.39 16.89
CA GLU A 226 3.97 -6.45 17.84
C GLU A 226 5.16 -6.80 18.75
N ARG A 227 6.39 -6.83 18.23
CA ARG A 227 7.61 -7.00 19.06
C ARG A 227 7.77 -5.89 20.09
N THR A 228 7.59 -4.62 19.69
CA THR A 228 7.69 -3.49 20.63
C THR A 228 6.59 -3.54 21.68
N ARG A 229 5.37 -3.92 21.30
CA ARG A 229 4.24 -4.12 22.23
C ARG A 229 4.53 -5.24 23.22
N GLN A 230 5.08 -6.36 22.77
CA GLN A 230 5.48 -7.46 23.64
C GLN A 230 6.56 -7.02 24.63
N HIS A 231 7.58 -6.30 24.16
CA HIS A 231 8.65 -5.78 25.03
C HIS A 231 8.12 -4.80 26.08
N ALA A 232 7.21 -3.90 25.71
CA ALA A 232 6.56 -2.99 26.64
C ALA A 232 5.72 -3.74 27.69
N ASN A 233 5.00 -4.79 27.30
CA ASN A 233 4.23 -5.62 28.23
C ASN A 233 5.13 -6.40 29.20
N GLU A 234 6.28 -6.90 28.74
CA GLU A 234 7.27 -7.56 29.58
C GLU A 234 7.89 -6.58 30.59
N ALA A 235 8.21 -5.35 30.16
CA ALA A 235 8.67 -4.29 31.05
C ALA A 235 7.62 -3.93 32.12
N LEU A 236 6.34 -3.80 31.74
CA LEU A 236 5.25 -3.56 32.68
C LEU A 236 5.14 -4.68 33.74
N LYS A 237 5.22 -5.95 33.31
CA LYS A 237 5.22 -7.09 34.25
C LYS A 237 6.40 -7.03 35.20
N ALA A 238 7.60 -6.70 34.72
CA ALA A 238 8.79 -6.55 35.57
C ALA A 238 8.60 -5.45 36.61
N MET A 239 8.10 -4.27 36.20
CA MET A 239 7.80 -3.16 37.10
C MET A 239 6.73 -3.52 38.14
N ASP A 240 5.69 -4.27 37.76
CA ASP A 240 4.67 -4.73 38.71
C ASP A 240 5.25 -5.71 39.74
N VAL A 241 6.16 -6.59 39.33
CA VAL A 241 6.87 -7.49 40.25
C VAL A 241 7.74 -6.68 41.23
N GLU A 242 8.52 -5.71 40.75
CA GLU A 242 9.32 -4.82 41.62
C GLU A 242 8.43 -4.03 42.57
N ARG A 243 7.31 -3.50 42.08
CA ARG A 243 6.33 -2.78 42.91
C ARG A 243 5.76 -3.68 44.01
N GLN A 244 5.45 -4.94 43.71
CA GLN A 244 4.99 -5.91 44.71
C GLN A 244 6.09 -6.23 45.74
N GLN A 245 7.34 -6.39 45.30
CA GLN A 245 8.48 -6.58 46.21
C GLN A 245 8.66 -5.39 47.14
N LEU A 246 8.65 -4.16 46.62
CA LEU A 246 8.76 -2.93 47.42
C LEU A 246 7.60 -2.77 48.40
N ARG A 247 6.37 -3.14 48.01
CA ARG A 247 5.22 -3.19 48.93
C ARG A 247 5.46 -4.18 50.07
N SER A 248 5.94 -5.39 49.75
CA SER A 248 6.21 -6.40 50.76
C SER A 248 7.33 -5.97 51.74
N ALA A 249 8.37 -5.32 51.24
CA ALA A 249 9.46 -4.79 52.05
C ALA A 249 8.98 -3.65 52.96
N ASN A 250 8.18 -2.72 52.44
CA ASN A 250 7.58 -1.65 53.25
C ASN A 250 6.69 -2.19 54.35
N ASN A 251 5.87 -3.21 54.08
CA ASN A 251 5.04 -3.84 55.11
C ASN A 251 5.92 -4.45 56.22
N LYS A 252 6.96 -5.21 55.86
CA LYS A 252 7.90 -5.77 56.85
C LYS A 252 8.59 -4.70 57.70
N LEU A 253 9.02 -3.60 57.08
CA LEU A 253 9.63 -2.48 57.81
C LEU A 253 8.62 -1.83 58.76
N ARG A 254 7.38 -1.65 58.31
CA ARG A 254 6.30 -1.13 59.15
C ARG A 254 6.03 -2.05 60.34
N ASP A 255 5.93 -3.36 60.12
CA ASP A 255 5.74 -4.35 61.19
C ASP A 255 6.91 -4.28 62.20
N SER A 256 8.15 -4.14 61.72
CA SER A 256 9.34 -4.00 62.57
C SER A 256 9.32 -2.71 63.39
N ILE A 257 8.87 -1.59 62.80
CA ILE A 257 8.71 -0.32 63.51
C ILE A 257 7.61 -0.43 64.58
N GLU A 258 6.50 -1.08 64.26
CA GLU A 258 5.40 -1.30 65.20
C GLU A 258 5.86 -2.18 66.38
N GLU A 259 6.63 -3.25 66.11
CA GLU A 259 7.23 -4.12 67.14
C GLU A 259 8.22 -3.36 68.04
N LEU A 260 9.13 -2.57 67.45
CA LEU A 260 10.06 -1.73 68.21
C LEU A 260 9.32 -0.71 69.08
N SER A 261 8.27 -0.09 68.54
CA SER A 261 7.43 0.86 69.29
C SER A 261 6.75 0.17 70.47
N HIS A 262 6.19 -1.03 70.27
CA HIS A 262 5.59 -1.82 71.34
C HIS A 262 6.62 -2.24 72.41
N SER A 263 7.87 -2.49 72.02
CA SER A 263 8.96 -2.80 72.95
C SER A 263 9.46 -1.57 73.72
N LEU A 264 9.38 -0.39 73.13
CA LEU A 264 9.86 0.86 73.74
C LEU A 264 8.90 1.39 74.81
N VAL A 265 7.58 1.34 74.57
CA VAL A 265 6.54 1.79 75.51
C VAL A 265 6.72 1.27 76.94
N PRO A 266 6.91 -0.04 77.21
CA PRO A 266 7.09 -0.52 78.58
C PRO A 266 8.41 -0.04 79.22
N LYS A 267 9.45 0.22 78.42
CA LYS A 267 10.71 0.78 78.93
C LYS A 267 10.56 2.26 79.31
N GLU A 268 9.82 3.04 78.50
CA GLU A 268 9.45 4.41 78.83
C GLU A 268 8.62 4.45 80.11
N ASN A 269 7.60 3.60 80.23
CA ASN A 269 6.78 3.49 81.45
C ASN A 269 7.63 3.11 82.69
N ALA A 270 8.58 2.19 82.54
CA ALA A 270 9.48 1.80 83.63
C ALA A 270 10.43 2.94 84.02
N LEU A 271 10.92 3.71 83.04
CA LEU A 271 11.77 4.87 83.27
C LEU A 271 11.00 5.98 83.98
N GLU A 272 9.76 6.28 83.55
CA GLU A 272 8.87 7.21 84.24
C GLU A 272 8.61 6.77 85.69
N ALA A 273 8.36 5.48 85.93
CA ALA A 273 8.18 4.95 87.28
C ALA A 273 9.46 5.08 88.14
N MET A 274 10.64 4.84 87.55
CA MET A 274 11.92 5.05 88.22
C MET A 274 12.16 6.54 88.52
N GLN A 275 11.82 7.45 87.61
CA GLN A 275 11.91 8.89 87.84
C GLN A 275 10.98 9.34 88.98
N GLN A 276 9.75 8.84 89.03
CA GLN A 276 8.81 9.12 90.13
C GLN A 276 9.36 8.61 91.47
N SER A 277 9.87 7.37 91.52
CA SER A 277 10.49 6.80 92.71
C SER A 277 11.73 7.58 93.16
N LEU A 278 12.55 8.05 92.23
CA LEU A 278 13.70 8.92 92.51
C LEU A 278 13.24 10.22 93.18
N LEU A 279 12.25 10.90 92.61
CA LEU A 279 11.67 12.13 93.18
C LEU A 279 11.13 11.90 94.60
N GLU A 280 10.43 10.79 94.84
CA GLU A 280 9.96 10.41 96.17
C GLU A 280 11.12 10.21 97.15
N LYS A 281 12.23 9.59 96.70
CA LYS A 281 13.43 9.38 97.51
C LYS A 281 14.19 10.69 97.79
N GLU A 282 14.28 11.58 96.80
CA GLU A 282 14.85 12.91 96.98
C GLU A 282 14.06 13.71 98.02
N GLN A 283 12.73 13.68 97.95
CA GLN A 283 11.86 14.30 98.96
C GLN A 283 12.09 13.70 100.35
N GLN A 284 12.15 12.37 100.47
CA GLN A 284 12.45 11.69 101.75
C GLN A 284 13.80 12.12 102.33
N VAL A 285 14.82 12.28 101.49
CA VAL A 285 16.15 12.76 101.91
C VAL A 285 16.08 14.20 102.40
N GLU A 286 15.33 15.06 101.71
CA GLU A 286 15.18 16.45 102.12
C GLU A 286 14.43 16.57 103.45
N ASP A 287 13.38 15.77 103.65
CA ASP A 287 12.66 15.65 104.92
C ASP A 287 13.60 15.17 106.05
N MET A 288 14.46 14.17 105.78
CA MET A 288 15.46 13.70 106.74
C MET A 288 16.51 14.79 107.05
N LYS A 289 16.97 15.56 106.07
CA LYS A 289 17.88 16.69 106.30
C LYS A 289 17.22 17.76 107.19
N ALA A 290 15.95 18.07 106.96
CA ALA A 290 15.19 18.99 107.81
C ALA A 290 15.11 18.49 109.26
N GLN A 291 14.80 17.20 109.46
CA GLN A 291 14.80 16.58 110.79
C GLN A 291 16.18 16.65 111.47
N ILE A 292 17.27 16.38 110.73
CA ILE A 292 18.62 16.49 111.27
C ILE A 292 18.96 17.94 111.66
N ALA A 293 18.56 18.93 110.84
CA ALA A 293 18.77 20.34 111.14
C ALA A 293 18.03 20.76 112.42
N ASP A 294 16.78 20.30 112.62
CA ASP A 294 16.01 20.53 113.83
C ASP A 294 16.68 19.90 115.06
N VAL A 295 17.12 18.64 114.96
CA VAL A 295 17.86 17.96 116.05
C VAL A 295 19.17 18.67 116.38
N LEU A 296 19.90 19.17 115.38
CA LEU A 296 21.12 19.95 115.60
C LEU A 296 20.82 21.30 116.27
N ALA A 297 19.72 21.96 115.91
CA ALA A 297 19.28 23.20 116.55
C ALA A 297 18.88 22.95 118.01
N GLU A 298 18.15 21.87 118.31
CA GLU A 298 17.84 21.45 119.68
C GLU A 298 19.10 21.11 120.47
N ARG A 299 20.05 20.38 119.86
CA ARG A 299 21.35 20.08 120.48
C ARG A 299 22.11 21.36 120.80
N SER A 300 22.13 22.35 119.90
CA SER A 300 22.77 23.66 120.12
C SER A 300 22.14 24.37 121.32
N ARG A 301 20.79 24.45 121.38
CA ARG A 301 20.06 25.02 122.53
C ARG A 301 20.38 24.30 123.83
N ALA A 302 20.45 22.96 123.81
CA ALA A 302 20.81 22.15 124.96
C ALA A 302 22.27 22.40 125.41
N THR A 303 23.21 22.52 124.48
CA THR A 303 24.61 22.86 124.81
C THR A 303 24.74 24.27 125.37
N GLU A 304 23.98 25.24 124.86
CA GLU A 304 23.92 26.60 125.41
C GLU A 304 23.36 26.60 126.83
N THR A 305 22.26 25.86 127.08
CA THR A 305 21.70 25.74 128.44
C THR A 305 22.68 25.07 129.40
N ILE A 306 23.33 23.97 129.00
CA ILE A 306 24.38 23.32 129.81
C ILE A 306 25.52 24.29 130.10
N SER A 307 25.97 25.08 129.11
CA SER A 307 27.03 26.07 129.31
C SER A 307 26.61 27.18 130.30
N SER A 308 25.36 27.65 130.22
CA SER A 308 24.82 28.65 131.15
C SER A 308 24.69 28.11 132.59
N LEU A 309 24.34 26.83 132.74
CA LEU A 309 24.29 26.15 134.03
C LEU A 309 25.69 25.96 134.60
N ARG A 310 26.66 25.54 133.77
CA ARG A 310 28.07 25.43 134.17
C ARG A 310 28.66 26.77 134.60
N GLU A 311 28.35 27.86 133.88
CA GLU A 311 28.84 29.19 134.28
C GLU A 311 28.22 29.62 135.61
N LYS A 312 26.92 29.39 135.83
CA LYS A 312 26.27 29.64 137.13
C LYS A 312 26.85 28.80 138.27
N GLU A 313 27.11 27.51 138.03
CA GLU A 313 27.77 26.65 139.02
C GLU A 313 29.19 27.14 139.31
N LYS A 314 29.94 27.53 138.27
CA LYS A 314 31.29 28.11 138.41
C LYS A 314 31.25 29.41 139.21
N GLU A 315 30.34 30.35 138.92
CA GLU A 315 30.14 31.58 139.69
C GLU A 315 29.75 31.28 141.15
N GLY A 316 28.88 30.29 141.38
CA GLY A 316 28.50 29.84 142.72
C GLY A 316 29.67 29.23 143.49
N LEU A 317 30.50 28.41 142.83
CA LEU A 317 31.72 27.84 143.38
C LEU A 317 32.81 28.91 143.60
N GLU A 318 32.93 29.90 142.71
CA GLU A 318 33.83 31.05 142.86
C GLU A 318 33.41 31.94 144.03
N ALA A 319 32.11 32.22 144.20
CA ALA A 319 31.58 32.95 145.35
C ALA A 319 31.85 32.18 146.66
N ALA A 320 31.68 30.85 146.65
CA ALA A 320 32.03 29.99 147.79
C ALA A 320 33.55 30.01 148.07
N LEU A 321 34.39 29.95 147.04
CA LEU A 321 35.85 30.07 147.16
C LEU A 321 36.27 31.45 147.68
N GLN A 322 35.65 32.54 147.22
CA GLN A 322 35.96 33.90 147.66
C GLN A 322 35.52 34.13 149.12
N SER A 323 34.39 33.54 149.53
CA SER A 323 33.99 33.46 150.94
C SER A 323 35.00 32.67 151.78
N MET A 324 35.43 31.50 151.31
CA MET A 324 36.49 30.72 151.96
C MET A 324 37.82 31.48 152.02
N ARG A 325 38.17 32.23 150.97
CA ARG A 325 39.39 33.04 150.88
C ARG A 325 39.37 34.18 151.90
N SER A 326 38.25 34.87 152.07
CA SER A 326 38.10 35.89 153.13
C SER A 326 38.21 35.31 154.54
N LYS A 327 37.73 34.07 154.76
CA LYS A 327 37.92 33.34 156.03
C LYS A 327 39.37 32.87 156.20
N LEU A 328 40.05 32.52 155.11
CA LEU A 328 41.45 32.12 155.09
C LEU A 328 42.39 33.30 155.33
N GLU A 329 42.10 34.49 154.80
CA GLU A 329 42.89 35.72 154.99
C GLU A 329 42.91 36.17 156.47
N ILE A 330 41.79 35.95 157.20
CA ILE A 330 41.71 36.09 158.66
C ILE A 330 42.57 35.03 159.38
N SER A 331 42.74 33.85 158.80
CA SER A 331 43.57 32.76 159.35
C SER A 331 45.06 32.86 158.96
N GLU A 332 45.39 33.48 157.82
CA GLU A 332 46.76 33.66 157.32
C GLU A 332 47.49 34.81 158.02
N SER A 333 46.76 35.82 158.52
CA SER A 333 47.28 36.75 159.53
C SER A 333 47.80 36.05 160.80
N ASN A 334 47.35 34.82 161.08
CA ASN A 334 47.78 34.02 162.23
C ASN A 334 48.81 32.92 161.87
N ARG A 335 49.11 32.70 160.58
CA ARG A 335 49.88 31.55 160.07
C ARG A 335 51.26 31.90 159.50
N ILE A 336 51.53 33.17 159.18
CA ILE A 336 52.88 33.66 158.78
C ILE A 336 53.92 33.48 159.90
N HIS A 337 53.51 33.14 161.13
CA HIS A 337 54.41 32.76 162.22
C HIS A 337 54.94 31.31 162.15
N ALA A 338 54.39 30.43 161.29
CA ALA A 338 54.67 28.98 161.33
C ALA A 338 55.31 28.37 160.06
N GLU A 339 55.44 29.11 158.95
CA GLU A 339 55.73 28.51 157.63
C GLU A 339 57.12 28.86 157.03
N VAL A 340 58.07 29.28 157.87
CA VAL A 340 59.49 29.42 157.52
C VAL A 340 60.22 28.06 157.46
N GLU A 341 59.63 26.96 157.94
CA GLU A 341 60.34 25.69 158.19
C GLU A 341 60.01 24.50 157.26
N ALA A 342 59.34 24.68 156.12
CA ALA A 342 59.01 23.53 155.23
C ALA A 342 59.31 23.73 153.74
N ALA A 343 60.08 24.77 153.38
CA ALA A 343 60.54 25.04 152.01
C ALA A 343 61.84 24.29 151.64
N LYS A 344 62.04 23.03 152.08
CA LYS A 344 63.32 22.30 151.94
C LYS A 344 63.31 21.03 151.05
N LEU A 345 62.20 20.57 150.47
CA LEU A 345 62.22 19.34 149.64
C LEU A 345 61.47 19.49 148.30
N ARG A 346 61.89 20.49 147.50
CA ARG A 346 61.57 20.69 146.07
C ARG A 346 62.62 20.09 145.12
N SER A 347 63.30 19.01 145.52
CA SER A 347 64.47 18.44 144.80
C SER A 347 64.20 17.12 144.06
N GLN A 348 62.95 16.71 143.85
CA GLN A 348 62.64 15.38 143.29
C GLN A 348 61.60 15.45 142.17
N LEU A 349 61.86 16.31 141.18
CA LEU A 349 61.08 16.45 139.94
C LEU A 349 61.97 16.40 138.68
N GLU A 350 63.18 15.82 138.77
CA GLU A 350 64.21 15.97 137.73
C GLU A 350 64.70 14.65 137.11
N SER A 351 64.15 13.50 137.48
CA SER A 351 64.49 12.23 136.83
C SER A 351 63.35 11.71 135.96
N GLU A 352 63.61 11.53 134.67
CA GLU A 352 62.82 10.66 133.78
C GLU A 352 61.81 11.34 132.84
N LEU A 353 62.14 12.58 132.46
CA LEU A 353 62.06 13.11 131.08
C LEU A 353 62.90 12.29 130.06
N SER A 354 63.16 10.99 130.32
CA SER A 354 64.20 10.19 129.66
C SER A 354 63.68 8.95 128.91
N VAL A 355 62.37 8.74 128.81
CA VAL A 355 61.80 7.66 127.97
C VAL A 355 60.98 8.24 126.81
N GLN A 356 61.36 9.44 126.39
CA GLN A 356 60.98 10.09 125.13
C GLN A 356 62.05 9.85 124.06
N THR A 357 62.42 8.58 123.81
CA THR A 357 63.46 8.27 122.80
C THR A 357 63.13 7.08 121.87
N GLN A 358 62.01 6.36 122.04
CA GLN A 358 61.70 5.24 121.12
C GLN A 358 60.20 5.07 120.82
N LEU A 359 59.65 5.91 119.94
CA LEU A 359 58.59 5.53 118.99
C LEU A 359 58.46 6.54 117.84
N LEU A 360 59.60 7.07 117.38
CA LEU A 360 59.69 8.04 116.28
C LEU A 360 60.21 7.39 114.99
N ASN A 361 59.92 6.10 114.80
CA ASN A 361 60.21 5.35 113.58
C ASN A 361 59.01 4.46 113.22
N SER A 362 58.00 5.07 112.61
CA SER A 362 56.97 4.40 111.79
C SER A 362 56.12 5.45 111.08
N LYS A 363 56.78 6.34 110.34
CA LYS A 363 56.13 7.34 109.47
C LYS A 363 56.86 7.49 108.14
N ASP A 364 57.37 6.37 107.62
CA ASP A 364 57.92 6.25 106.26
C ASP A 364 57.42 4.96 105.59
N ALA A 365 56.11 4.86 105.36
CA ALA A 365 55.53 3.88 104.43
C ALA A 365 54.14 4.34 103.95
N GLU A 366 54.11 5.46 103.24
CA GLU A 366 53.10 5.64 102.19
C GLU A 366 53.58 4.88 100.93
N LEU A 367 52.63 4.21 100.26
CA LEU A 367 52.57 4.00 98.80
C LEU A 367 53.46 2.91 98.15
N GLY A 368 53.10 1.63 98.26
CA GLY A 368 53.82 0.57 97.52
C GLY A 368 53.13 -0.76 97.19
N GLU A 369 51.87 -1.02 97.57
CA GLU A 369 51.31 -2.39 97.41
C GLU A 369 49.82 -2.46 97.02
N ALA A 370 49.32 -1.45 96.30
CA ALA A 370 47.98 -1.43 95.69
C ALA A 370 47.98 -0.88 94.25
N LYS A 371 49.13 -0.94 93.56
CA LYS A 371 49.26 -0.50 92.15
C LYS A 371 49.60 -1.62 91.17
N ASP A 372 50.15 -2.76 91.62
CA ASP A 372 50.58 -3.82 90.69
C ASP A 372 49.44 -4.78 90.27
N LYS A 373 48.46 -5.08 91.13
CA LYS A 373 47.33 -5.99 90.76
C LYS A 373 46.21 -5.31 89.97
N ASP A 374 45.97 -4.02 90.19
CA ASP A 374 45.01 -3.26 89.38
C ASP A 374 45.60 -2.85 88.04
N ALA A 375 46.91 -2.53 87.97
CA ALA A 375 47.60 -2.34 86.70
C ALA A 375 47.65 -3.63 85.85
N GLU A 376 47.84 -4.81 86.45
CA GLU A 376 47.79 -6.09 85.72
C GLU A 376 46.39 -6.42 85.16
N ARG A 377 45.32 -6.13 85.91
CA ARG A 377 43.94 -6.31 85.41
C ARG A 377 43.58 -5.33 84.31
N GLU A 378 43.98 -4.06 84.44
CA GLU A 378 43.79 -3.06 83.39
C GLU A 378 44.58 -3.40 82.11
N ILE A 379 45.82 -3.89 82.23
CA ILE A 379 46.61 -4.33 81.06
C ILE A 379 45.95 -5.53 80.34
N LEU A 380 45.37 -6.49 81.08
CA LEU A 380 44.66 -7.63 80.48
C LEU A 380 43.34 -7.22 79.80
N LEU A 381 42.59 -6.29 80.40
CA LEU A 381 41.38 -5.73 79.76
C LEU A 381 41.74 -4.96 78.49
N VAL A 382 42.76 -4.10 78.54
CA VAL A 382 43.24 -3.35 77.36
C VAL A 382 43.81 -4.29 76.30
N SER A 383 44.48 -5.40 76.65
CA SER A 383 44.96 -6.37 75.66
C SER A 383 43.81 -7.13 75.01
N ALA A 384 42.79 -7.51 75.78
CA ALA A 384 41.59 -8.16 75.25
C ALA A 384 40.78 -7.23 74.33
N GLU A 385 40.66 -5.95 74.69
CA GLU A 385 40.05 -4.93 73.83
C GLU A 385 40.85 -4.68 72.55
N LYS A 386 42.19 -4.64 72.64
CA LYS A 386 43.07 -4.54 71.47
C LYS A 386 42.93 -5.76 70.55
N ASP A 387 42.90 -6.97 71.10
CA ASP A 387 42.77 -8.20 70.30
C ASP A 387 41.39 -8.29 69.64
N LYS A 388 40.33 -7.86 70.34
CA LYS A 388 39.00 -7.70 69.76
C LYS A 388 38.99 -6.67 68.62
N ALA A 389 39.57 -5.49 68.83
CA ALA A 389 39.66 -4.46 67.79
C ALA A 389 40.47 -4.93 66.58
N ILE A 390 41.55 -5.68 66.78
CA ILE A 390 42.33 -6.29 65.70
C ILE A 390 41.49 -7.32 64.94
N GLN A 391 40.68 -8.11 65.64
CA GLN A 391 39.80 -9.09 65.00
C GLN A 391 38.68 -8.42 64.21
N ASP A 392 38.02 -7.40 64.77
CA ASP A 392 36.98 -6.62 64.08
C ASP A 392 37.54 -5.94 62.82
N LEU A 393 38.77 -5.42 62.87
CA LEU A 393 39.46 -4.86 61.71
C LEU A 393 39.79 -5.91 60.65
N LYS A 394 40.19 -7.13 61.06
CA LYS A 394 40.41 -8.24 60.12
C LYS A 394 39.11 -8.66 59.45
N ASP A 395 38.03 -8.80 60.21
CA ASP A 395 36.73 -9.19 59.68
C ASP A 395 36.21 -8.13 58.70
N ALA A 396 36.34 -6.85 59.03
CA ALA A 396 36.02 -5.73 58.14
C ALA A 396 36.86 -5.73 56.84
N LEU A 397 38.15 -6.06 56.94
CA LEU A 397 39.03 -6.20 55.78
C LEU A 397 38.56 -7.35 54.87
N THR A 398 38.25 -8.52 55.43
CA THR A 398 37.77 -9.67 54.64
C THR A 398 36.42 -9.39 53.98
N ASN A 399 35.53 -8.62 54.64
CA ASN A 399 34.27 -8.21 54.03
C ASN A 399 34.49 -7.23 52.87
N SER A 400 35.37 -6.25 53.04
CA SER A 400 35.72 -5.29 51.99
C SER A 400 36.36 -5.99 50.78
N GLU A 401 37.19 -7.00 51.01
CA GLU A 401 37.86 -7.79 49.96
C GLU A 401 36.85 -8.65 49.16
N LYS A 402 35.84 -9.22 49.83
CA LYS A 402 34.71 -9.87 49.17
C LYS A 402 33.88 -8.89 48.35
N GLU A 403 33.56 -7.72 48.90
CA GLU A 403 32.82 -6.68 48.16
C GLU A 403 33.59 -6.22 46.92
N ILE A 404 34.90 -6.00 47.02
CA ILE A 404 35.76 -5.66 45.88
C ILE A 404 35.69 -6.76 44.81
N SER A 405 35.82 -8.03 45.20
CA SER A 405 35.72 -9.15 44.25
C SER A 405 34.35 -9.20 43.55
N THR A 406 33.26 -8.95 44.27
CA THR A 406 31.93 -8.88 43.66
C THR A 406 31.80 -7.70 42.69
N ARG A 407 32.35 -6.52 43.05
CA ARG A 407 32.37 -5.34 42.18
C ARG A 407 33.21 -5.60 40.92
N ASP A 408 34.36 -6.24 41.04
CA ASP A 408 35.22 -6.59 39.92
C ASP A 408 34.52 -7.55 38.94
N SER A 409 33.79 -8.55 39.47
CA SER A 409 33.01 -9.46 38.62
C SER A 409 31.86 -8.76 37.88
N ALA A 410 31.18 -7.81 38.53
CA ALA A 410 30.12 -7.02 37.94
C ALA A 410 30.69 -6.05 36.88
N LEU A 411 31.83 -5.43 37.16
CA LEU A 411 32.56 -4.55 36.25
C LEU A 411 32.99 -5.32 34.99
N SER A 412 33.58 -6.51 35.13
CA SER A 412 33.94 -7.37 33.99
C SER A 412 32.73 -7.73 33.12
N THR A 413 31.58 -7.98 33.76
CA THR A 413 30.32 -8.26 33.04
C THR A 413 29.84 -7.03 32.26
N LEU A 414 29.90 -5.84 32.86
CA LEU A 414 29.53 -4.58 32.20
C LEU A 414 30.50 -4.22 31.06
N GLU A 415 31.81 -4.41 31.25
CA GLU A 415 32.81 -4.22 30.18
C GLU A 415 32.51 -5.12 28.98
N GLN A 416 32.14 -6.37 29.23
CA GLN A 416 31.77 -7.31 28.16
C GLN A 416 30.48 -6.89 27.44
N GLN A 417 29.49 -6.34 28.16
CA GLN A 417 28.28 -5.79 27.56
C GLN A 417 28.58 -4.55 26.71
N ILE A 418 29.41 -3.62 27.20
CA ILE A 418 29.85 -2.44 26.46
C ILE A 418 30.55 -2.87 25.16
N LYS A 419 31.44 -3.86 25.22
CA LYS A 419 32.13 -4.40 24.05
C LYS A 419 31.17 -5.01 23.02
N ASN A 420 30.12 -5.69 23.48
CA ASN A 420 29.07 -6.23 22.60
C ASN A 420 28.25 -5.12 21.94
N LEU A 421 27.89 -4.09 22.70
CA LEU A 421 27.19 -2.91 22.16
C LEU A 421 28.05 -2.14 21.16
N GLN A 422 29.36 -2.01 21.42
CA GLN A 422 30.31 -1.43 20.46
C GLN A 422 30.34 -2.24 19.16
N LEU A 423 30.45 -3.57 19.22
CA LEU A 423 30.41 -4.42 18.02
C LEU A 423 29.11 -4.26 17.24
N LYS A 424 27.95 -4.18 17.93
CA LYS A 424 26.66 -3.94 17.29
C LYS A 424 26.57 -2.55 16.67
N LEU A 425 27.13 -1.54 17.32
CA LEU A 425 27.18 -0.18 16.80
C LEU A 425 28.05 -0.11 15.54
N ASP A 426 29.23 -0.73 15.58
CA ASP A 426 30.14 -0.80 14.44
C ASP A 426 29.51 -1.56 13.26
N SER A 427 28.80 -2.68 13.53
CA SER A 427 28.10 -3.41 12.48
C SER A 427 26.95 -2.59 11.89
N ALA A 428 26.17 -1.90 12.72
CA ALA A 428 25.10 -1.01 12.27
C ALA A 428 25.63 0.18 11.46
N LEU A 429 26.75 0.77 11.86
CA LEU A 429 27.40 1.84 11.11
C LEU A 429 27.90 1.33 9.74
N SER A 430 28.47 0.13 9.70
CA SER A 430 28.89 -0.49 8.44
C SER A 430 27.72 -0.76 7.50
N THR A 431 26.56 -1.21 8.02
CA THR A 431 25.35 -1.43 7.18
C THR A 431 24.75 -0.11 6.70
N HIS A 432 24.66 0.91 7.55
CA HIS A 432 24.19 2.22 7.14
C HIS A 432 25.09 2.85 6.06
N GLN A 433 26.40 2.66 6.17
CA GLN A 433 27.36 3.11 5.16
C GLN A 433 27.14 2.38 3.83
N SER A 434 26.97 1.04 3.83
CA SER A 434 26.72 0.30 2.59
C SER A 434 25.38 0.66 1.94
N ASP A 435 24.33 0.87 2.75
CA ASP A 435 23.01 1.27 2.27
C ASP A 435 23.07 2.67 1.65
N LYS A 436 23.75 3.60 2.31
CA LYS A 436 23.99 4.95 1.77
C LYS A 436 24.66 4.87 0.40
N GLU A 437 25.73 4.07 0.25
CA GLU A 437 26.39 3.89 -1.04
C GLU A 437 25.49 3.23 -2.08
N ALA A 438 24.60 2.31 -1.69
CA ALA A 438 23.63 1.70 -2.60
C ALA A 438 22.60 2.73 -3.09
N TRP A 439 22.10 3.59 -2.20
CA TRP A 439 21.22 4.70 -2.54
C TRP A 439 21.90 5.71 -3.47
N ASP A 440 23.14 6.10 -3.18
CA ASP A 440 23.90 7.02 -4.02
C ASP A 440 24.09 6.46 -5.45
N ARG A 441 24.38 5.15 -5.59
CA ARG A 441 24.45 4.48 -6.89
C ARG A 441 23.11 4.45 -7.62
N SER A 442 22.01 4.19 -6.90
CA SER A 442 20.66 4.18 -7.49
C SER A 442 20.27 5.57 -7.98
N LEU A 443 20.52 6.60 -7.17
CA LEU A 443 20.28 8.00 -7.53
C LEU A 443 21.08 8.38 -8.78
N GLN A 444 22.38 8.08 -8.81
CA GLN A 444 23.22 8.36 -9.97
C GLN A 444 22.71 7.66 -11.23
N ASN A 445 22.24 6.42 -11.13
CA ASN A 445 21.67 5.69 -12.26
C ASN A 445 20.37 6.35 -12.78
N VAL A 446 19.49 6.79 -11.87
CA VAL A 446 18.27 7.52 -12.23
C VAL A 446 18.61 8.85 -12.91
N GLU A 447 19.55 9.60 -12.35
CA GLU A 447 20.03 10.85 -12.95
C GLU A 447 20.63 10.65 -14.34
N GLU A 448 21.45 9.60 -14.52
CA GLU A 448 22.06 9.28 -15.80
C GLU A 448 21.02 8.80 -16.83
N THR A 449 20.04 8.02 -16.41
CA THR A 449 18.91 7.61 -17.25
C THR A 449 18.08 8.80 -17.70
N TRP A 450 17.76 9.73 -16.78
CA TRP A 450 17.05 10.96 -17.12
C TRP A 450 17.86 11.88 -18.02
N ARG A 451 19.17 12.00 -17.79
CA ARG A 451 20.08 12.76 -18.65
C ARG A 451 20.07 12.21 -20.07
N LEU A 452 20.23 10.90 -20.24
CA LEU A 452 20.19 10.24 -21.55
C LEU A 452 18.83 10.43 -22.24
N ARG A 453 17.72 10.38 -21.49
CA ARG A 453 16.38 10.66 -22.03
C ARG A 453 16.22 12.11 -22.49
N CYS A 454 16.74 13.07 -21.72
CA CYS A 454 16.74 14.48 -22.11
C CYS A 454 17.59 14.69 -23.37
N GLU A 455 18.78 14.09 -23.45
CA GLU A 455 19.60 14.15 -24.65
C GLU A 455 18.93 13.48 -25.86
N ALA A 456 18.23 12.37 -25.68
CA ALA A 456 17.47 11.71 -26.74
C ALA A 456 16.32 12.60 -27.24
N LEU A 457 15.57 13.22 -26.32
CA LEU A 457 14.52 14.17 -26.65
C LEU A 457 15.06 15.43 -27.35
N GLU A 458 16.24 15.92 -26.93
CA GLU A 458 16.92 17.01 -27.64
C GLU A 458 17.34 16.61 -29.05
N ARG A 459 17.90 15.41 -29.25
CA ARG A 459 18.25 14.90 -30.59
C ARG A 459 16.99 14.80 -31.44
N GLN A 460 15.93 14.22 -30.89
CA GLN A 460 14.65 14.08 -31.57
C GLN A 460 14.05 15.46 -31.91
N SER A 461 14.08 16.42 -30.99
CA SER A 461 13.64 17.81 -31.24
C SER A 461 14.47 18.49 -32.34
N LYS A 462 15.80 18.38 -32.31
CA LYS A 462 16.69 18.94 -33.35
C LYS A 462 16.48 18.27 -34.71
N GLU A 463 16.20 16.97 -34.73
CA GLU A 463 16.00 16.19 -35.95
C GLU A 463 14.60 16.42 -36.54
N TYR A 464 13.55 16.48 -35.72
CA TYR A 464 12.19 16.81 -36.14
C TYR A 464 12.06 18.29 -36.53
N SER A 465 12.54 19.23 -35.71
CA SER A 465 12.50 20.66 -36.07
C SER A 465 13.41 20.97 -37.26
N GLY A 466 14.60 20.38 -37.31
CA GLY A 466 15.54 20.56 -38.41
C GLY A 466 14.99 20.03 -39.73
N GLN A 467 14.50 18.78 -39.78
CA GLN A 467 13.95 18.22 -41.01
C GLN A 467 12.63 18.87 -41.41
N ASN A 468 11.78 19.25 -40.45
CA ASN A 468 10.50 19.86 -40.77
C ASN A 468 10.68 21.30 -41.25
N LEU A 469 11.47 22.12 -40.55
CA LEU A 469 11.83 23.47 -41.02
C LEU A 469 12.59 23.43 -42.35
N GLN A 470 13.46 22.45 -42.57
CA GLN A 470 14.16 22.29 -43.85
C GLN A 470 13.19 21.99 -44.99
N LYS A 471 12.24 21.07 -44.80
CA LYS A 471 11.18 20.76 -45.77
C LYS A 471 10.29 21.95 -46.03
N GLU A 472 9.86 22.66 -44.98
CA GLU A 472 9.04 23.85 -45.08
C GLU A 472 9.78 24.98 -45.83
N VAL A 473 11.09 25.14 -45.59
CA VAL A 473 11.94 26.08 -46.32
C VAL A 473 12.14 25.68 -47.78
N GLU A 474 12.30 24.39 -48.08
CA GLU A 474 12.38 23.91 -49.47
C GLU A 474 11.04 24.07 -50.21
N GLU A 475 9.93 23.81 -49.54
CA GLU A 475 8.58 23.96 -50.06
C GLU A 475 8.24 25.45 -50.27
N LEU A 476 8.55 26.32 -49.31
CA LEU A 476 8.47 27.78 -49.46
C LEU A 476 9.43 28.29 -50.53
N LYS A 477 10.62 27.70 -50.71
CA LYS A 477 11.50 28.01 -51.84
C LYS A 477 10.87 27.61 -53.16
N LEU A 478 10.21 26.45 -53.23
CA LEU A 478 9.52 25.99 -54.42
C LEU A 478 8.35 26.91 -54.74
N GLN A 479 7.54 27.27 -53.74
CA GLN A 479 6.49 28.26 -53.85
C GLN A 479 7.03 29.63 -54.25
N CYS A 480 8.15 30.09 -53.69
CA CYS A 480 8.81 31.32 -54.13
C CYS A 480 9.34 31.23 -55.56
N LYS A 481 9.64 30.02 -56.05
CA LYS A 481 10.08 29.78 -57.43
C LYS A 481 8.89 29.82 -58.38
N ILE A 482 7.76 29.23 -57.98
CA ILE A 482 6.46 29.29 -58.67
C ILE A 482 5.95 30.74 -58.69
N LEU A 483 5.93 31.40 -57.53
CA LEU A 483 5.63 32.82 -57.44
C LEU A 483 6.65 33.65 -58.20
N LYS A 484 7.94 33.31 -58.30
CA LYS A 484 8.87 34.04 -59.19
C LYS A 484 8.60 33.82 -60.67
N THR A 485 8.05 32.67 -61.06
CA THR A 485 7.60 32.45 -62.45
C THR A 485 6.30 33.18 -62.70
N GLU A 486 5.34 33.13 -61.78
CA GLU A 486 4.10 33.91 -61.82
C GLU A 486 4.38 35.41 -61.76
N TYR A 487 5.33 35.86 -60.94
CA TYR A 487 5.78 37.24 -60.86
C TYR A 487 6.66 37.62 -62.05
N ARG A 488 7.28 36.66 -62.76
CA ARG A 488 7.95 36.91 -64.04
C ARG A 488 6.91 37.11 -65.14
N ASP A 489 5.86 36.29 -65.12
CA ASP A 489 4.70 36.37 -66.00
C ASP A 489 3.90 37.66 -65.71
N ASP A 490 3.76 38.03 -64.44
CA ASP A 490 3.14 39.26 -63.97
C ASP A 490 4.07 40.46 -64.14
N ILE A 491 5.41 40.36 -64.10
CA ILE A 491 6.33 41.46 -64.48
C ILE A 491 6.22 41.73 -65.99
N THR A 492 5.98 40.72 -66.83
CA THR A 492 5.55 40.94 -68.21
C THR A 492 4.18 41.62 -68.30
N ALA A 493 3.30 41.44 -67.31
CA ALA A 493 2.01 42.13 -67.22
C ALA A 493 2.07 43.52 -66.52
N LEU A 494 3.07 43.76 -65.68
CA LEU A 494 3.24 44.91 -64.77
C LEU A 494 4.42 45.81 -65.14
N GLN A 495 5.00 45.66 -66.35
CA GLN A 495 5.63 46.79 -67.06
C GLN A 495 4.65 47.93 -67.40
N LYS A 496 3.40 47.84 -66.92
CA LYS A 496 2.52 48.97 -66.65
C LYS A 496 2.35 49.13 -65.14
N GLN A 497 2.88 50.24 -64.64
CA GLN A 497 2.68 50.83 -63.30
C GLN A 497 3.67 50.38 -62.21
N GLU A 498 4.73 51.19 -62.13
CA GLU A 498 5.64 51.34 -61.00
C GLU A 498 4.93 51.82 -59.72
N ALA A 499 5.58 51.48 -58.59
CA ALA A 499 5.30 51.73 -57.16
C ALA A 499 5.20 53.24 -56.76
N PRO A 500 5.27 53.70 -55.48
CA PRO A 500 5.37 53.02 -54.17
C PRO A 500 4.53 53.66 -53.01
N SER A 501 4.38 53.03 -51.84
CA SER A 501 4.30 53.78 -50.56
C SER A 501 4.67 52.91 -49.35
N SER A 502 5.80 53.22 -48.71
CA SER A 502 6.42 52.43 -47.64
C SER A 502 6.05 52.85 -46.21
N SER A 503 4.87 53.46 -45.98
CA SER A 503 4.45 53.91 -44.63
C SER A 503 3.34 53.06 -43.99
N ALA A 504 2.55 52.32 -44.77
CA ALA A 504 1.51 51.43 -44.24
C ALA A 504 2.08 50.16 -43.57
N SER A 505 3.19 49.65 -44.11
CA SER A 505 3.83 48.41 -43.66
C SER A 505 4.30 48.43 -42.20
N ALA A 506 4.74 49.59 -41.68
CA ALA A 506 5.19 49.70 -40.30
C ALA A 506 4.04 49.63 -39.28
N ALA A 507 2.89 50.23 -39.59
CA ALA A 507 1.69 50.15 -38.74
C ALA A 507 1.10 48.73 -38.74
N GLU A 508 1.10 48.06 -39.89
CA GLU A 508 0.68 46.66 -40.04
C GLU A 508 1.55 45.71 -39.21
N GLN A 509 2.88 45.89 -39.21
CA GLN A 509 3.79 45.11 -38.37
C GLN A 509 3.49 45.29 -36.87
N GLN A 510 3.15 46.51 -36.44
CA GLN A 510 2.84 46.78 -35.04
C GLN A 510 1.49 46.18 -34.61
N ILE A 511 0.49 46.19 -35.50
CA ILE A 511 -0.79 45.51 -35.29
C ILE A 511 -0.59 44.00 -35.16
N LEU A 512 0.24 43.38 -35.99
CA LEU A 512 0.53 41.95 -35.93
C LEU A 512 1.21 41.54 -34.62
N ILE A 513 2.13 42.36 -34.09
CA ILE A 513 2.78 42.09 -32.80
C ILE A 513 1.78 42.15 -31.66
N LEU A 514 0.91 43.16 -31.65
CA LEU A 514 -0.13 43.29 -30.62
C LEU A 514 -1.17 42.17 -30.69
N ALA A 515 -1.58 41.76 -31.89
CA ALA A 515 -2.48 40.63 -32.11
C ALA A 515 -1.86 39.32 -31.63
N ARG A 516 -0.56 39.09 -31.88
CA ARG A 516 0.17 37.93 -31.37
C ARG A 516 0.24 37.91 -29.85
N GLN A 517 0.54 39.05 -29.23
CA GLN A 517 0.55 39.16 -27.77
C GLN A 517 -0.83 38.94 -27.16
N GLN A 518 -1.89 39.40 -27.83
CA GLN A 518 -3.25 39.17 -27.38
C GLN A 518 -3.66 37.69 -27.50
N ALA A 519 -3.32 37.03 -28.61
CA ALA A 519 -3.53 35.61 -28.78
C ALA A 519 -2.80 34.77 -27.71
N GLN A 520 -1.56 35.13 -27.36
CA GLN A 520 -0.81 34.46 -26.28
C GLN A 520 -1.49 34.60 -24.92
N ARG A 521 -1.96 35.81 -24.56
CA ARG A 521 -2.69 36.00 -23.29
C ARG A 521 -4.02 35.24 -23.27
N GLU A 522 -4.73 35.19 -24.39
CA GLU A 522 -5.98 34.43 -24.52
C GLU A 522 -5.74 32.91 -24.44
N GLU A 523 -4.62 32.42 -24.98
CA GLU A 523 -4.21 31.02 -24.88
C GLU A 523 -3.84 30.63 -23.43
N GLU A 524 -3.09 31.47 -22.72
CA GLU A 524 -2.77 31.27 -21.30
C GLU A 524 -4.04 31.30 -20.42
N LEU A 525 -4.97 32.22 -20.70
CA LEU A 525 -6.28 32.26 -20.03
C LEU A 525 -7.11 31.00 -20.32
N ALA A 526 -7.15 30.55 -21.58
CA ALA A 526 -7.85 29.32 -21.93
C ALA A 526 -7.21 28.09 -21.27
N GLN A 527 -5.88 28.04 -21.16
CA GLN A 527 -5.16 26.95 -20.51
C GLN A 527 -5.44 26.90 -19.01
N THR A 528 -5.40 28.06 -18.34
CA THR A 528 -5.73 28.15 -16.90
C THR A 528 -7.20 27.80 -16.64
N GLN A 529 -8.13 28.23 -17.50
CA GLN A 529 -9.54 27.86 -17.40
C GLN A 529 -9.75 26.35 -17.56
N ARG A 530 -9.07 25.69 -18.51
CA ARG A 530 -9.13 24.22 -18.65
C ARG A 530 -8.60 23.52 -17.41
N HIS A 531 -7.51 24.01 -16.81
CA HIS A 531 -6.96 23.43 -15.61
C HIS A 531 -7.90 23.58 -14.39
N ILE A 532 -8.54 24.75 -14.25
CA ILE A 532 -9.55 24.97 -13.21
C ILE A 532 -10.72 23.99 -13.38
N LEU A 533 -11.22 23.80 -14.60
CA LEU A 533 -12.32 22.86 -14.86
C LEU A 533 -11.92 21.41 -14.53
N ALA A 534 -10.72 20.98 -14.91
CA ALA A 534 -10.22 19.64 -14.59
C ALA A 534 -10.11 19.43 -13.08
N LEU A 535 -9.60 20.41 -12.32
CA LEU A 535 -9.56 20.35 -10.86
C LEU A 535 -10.95 20.34 -10.23
N GLN A 536 -11.92 21.06 -10.80
CA GLN A 536 -13.30 21.05 -10.33
C GLN A 536 -13.95 19.67 -10.52
N GLU A 537 -13.75 19.04 -11.68
CA GLU A 537 -14.24 17.68 -11.96
C GLU A 537 -13.61 16.67 -11.00
N GLU A 538 -12.30 16.75 -10.76
CA GLU A 538 -11.60 15.89 -9.80
C GLU A 538 -12.12 16.07 -8.36
N ILE A 539 -12.41 17.31 -7.93
CA ILE A 539 -13.02 17.57 -6.63
C ILE A 539 -14.42 16.95 -6.55
N GLU A 540 -15.25 17.09 -7.57
CA GLU A 540 -16.60 16.52 -7.61
C GLU A 540 -16.57 14.98 -7.54
N GLU A 541 -15.64 14.35 -8.24
CA GLU A 541 -15.39 12.89 -8.19
C GLU A 541 -14.97 12.45 -6.78
N LEU A 542 -13.96 13.11 -6.19
CA LEU A 542 -13.49 12.82 -4.83
C LEU A 542 -14.59 13.01 -3.79
N GLU A 543 -15.43 14.04 -3.93
CA GLU A 543 -16.58 14.23 -3.05
C GLU A 543 -17.62 13.11 -3.20
N HIS A 544 -17.86 12.64 -4.42
CA HIS A 544 -18.76 11.51 -4.67
C HIS A 544 -18.23 10.22 -4.04
N GLU A 545 -16.95 9.91 -4.22
CA GLU A 545 -16.29 8.77 -3.58
C GLU A 545 -16.35 8.88 -2.05
N ASN A 546 -16.08 10.06 -1.49
CA ASN A 546 -16.16 10.28 -0.04
C ASN A 546 -17.59 10.05 0.50
N ARG A 547 -18.62 10.49 -0.24
CA ARG A 547 -20.03 10.19 0.09
C ARG A 547 -20.29 8.70 0.09
N LEU A 548 -19.80 7.96 -0.90
CA LEU A 548 -19.99 6.51 -0.98
C LEU A 548 -19.27 5.78 0.17
N HIS A 549 -18.02 6.16 0.47
CA HIS A 549 -17.27 5.61 1.59
C HIS A 549 -17.96 5.85 2.92
N ARG A 550 -18.50 7.05 3.17
CA ARG A 550 -19.29 7.32 4.38
C ARG A 550 -20.54 6.44 4.48
N GLN A 551 -21.21 6.16 3.36
CA GLN A 551 -22.35 5.24 3.34
C GLN A 551 -21.92 3.80 3.66
N GLN A 552 -20.82 3.33 3.09
CA GLN A 552 -20.26 2.01 3.38
C GLN A 552 -19.84 1.91 4.85
N GLU A 553 -19.13 2.91 5.38
CA GLU A 553 -18.73 2.98 6.78
C GLU A 553 -19.94 2.95 7.72
N ALA A 554 -21.01 3.68 7.38
CA ALA A 554 -22.26 3.67 8.16
C ALA A 554 -22.92 2.28 8.17
N LYS A 555 -22.94 1.58 7.03
CA LYS A 555 -23.46 0.20 6.94
C LYS A 555 -22.62 -0.77 7.76
N LEU A 556 -21.29 -0.74 7.60
CA LEU A 556 -20.38 -1.61 8.36
C LEU A 556 -20.46 -1.34 9.87
N LYS A 557 -20.60 -0.07 10.28
CA LYS A 557 -20.84 0.29 11.68
C LYS A 557 -22.16 -0.27 12.20
N GLU A 558 -23.22 -0.29 11.41
CA GLU A 558 -24.49 -0.88 11.83
C GLU A 558 -24.43 -2.42 11.88
N GLU A 559 -23.74 -3.05 10.94
CA GLU A 559 -23.49 -4.49 10.96
C GLU A 559 -22.67 -4.89 12.19
N LEU A 560 -21.59 -4.15 12.51
CA LEU A 560 -20.82 -4.37 13.74
C LEU A 560 -21.69 -4.22 14.99
N ARG A 561 -22.51 -3.16 15.06
CA ARG A 561 -23.46 -2.99 16.18
C ARG A 561 -24.45 -4.16 16.25
N ASN A 562 -24.95 -4.65 15.12
CA ASN A 562 -25.84 -5.82 15.09
C ASN A 562 -25.16 -7.08 15.60
N MET A 563 -23.92 -7.35 15.15
CA MET A 563 -23.13 -8.49 15.60
C MET A 563 -22.81 -8.40 17.11
N GLU A 564 -22.53 -7.21 17.63
CA GLU A 564 -22.36 -7.00 19.08
C GLU A 564 -23.66 -7.25 19.85
N ARG A 565 -24.81 -6.81 19.32
CA ARG A 565 -26.13 -7.08 19.92
C ARG A 565 -26.44 -8.57 19.93
N THR A 566 -26.17 -9.31 18.84
CA THR A 566 -26.41 -10.76 18.78
C THR A 566 -25.51 -11.52 19.73
N GLN A 567 -24.22 -11.19 19.78
CA GLN A 567 -23.28 -11.81 20.71
C GLN A 567 -23.70 -11.60 22.18
N LYS A 568 -24.16 -10.39 22.53
CA LYS A 568 -24.66 -10.11 23.88
C LYS A 568 -25.97 -10.84 24.20
N ARG A 569 -26.82 -11.12 23.20
CA ARG A 569 -28.07 -11.90 23.35
C ARG A 569 -27.79 -13.38 23.63
N GLU A 570 -26.72 -13.95 23.09
CA GLU A 570 -26.35 -15.37 23.30
C GLU A 570 -26.03 -15.69 24.77
N GLY A 571 -25.55 -14.71 25.55
CA GLY A 571 -25.23 -14.88 26.97
C GLY A 571 -26.40 -14.67 27.94
N VAL A 572 -27.62 -14.42 27.43
CA VAL A 572 -28.79 -14.09 28.27
C VAL A 572 -29.47 -15.36 28.79
N ASP A 573 -29.67 -15.44 30.10
CA ASP A 573 -30.48 -16.50 30.69
C ASP A 573 -31.97 -16.33 30.32
N LEU A 574 -32.44 -17.20 29.42
CA LEU A 574 -33.81 -17.23 28.95
C LEU A 574 -34.83 -17.52 30.06
N THR A 575 -34.41 -18.19 31.14
CA THR A 575 -35.28 -18.47 32.29
C THR A 575 -35.58 -17.19 33.06
N TYR A 576 -34.55 -16.36 33.29
CA TYR A 576 -34.72 -15.05 33.90
C TYR A 576 -35.56 -14.13 33.01
N LEU A 577 -35.26 -14.06 31.71
CA LEU A 577 -36.01 -13.26 30.76
C LEU A 577 -37.50 -13.66 30.73
N LYS A 578 -37.80 -14.97 30.69
CA LYS A 578 -39.17 -15.49 30.76
C LYS A 578 -39.91 -15.00 32.00
N ASN A 579 -39.25 -15.02 33.16
CA ASN A 579 -39.86 -14.57 34.42
C ASN A 579 -40.13 -13.06 34.41
N VAL A 580 -39.23 -12.26 33.84
CA VAL A 580 -39.41 -10.81 33.70
C VAL A 580 -40.57 -10.49 32.75
N ILE A 581 -40.69 -11.22 31.63
CA ILE A 581 -41.81 -11.06 30.68
C ILE A 581 -43.13 -11.47 31.30
N LEU A 582 -43.18 -12.61 32.01
CA LEU A 582 -44.40 -13.05 32.71
C LEU A 582 -44.84 -12.00 33.74
N LYS A 583 -43.90 -11.45 34.51
CA LYS A 583 -44.20 -10.39 35.47
C LYS A 583 -44.70 -9.12 34.79
N LEU A 584 -44.17 -8.76 33.62
CA LEU A 584 -44.65 -7.63 32.83
C LEU A 584 -46.11 -7.86 32.38
N LEU A 585 -46.45 -9.07 31.93
CA LEU A 585 -47.82 -9.42 31.51
C LEU A 585 -48.80 -9.50 32.68
N GLU A 586 -48.36 -9.95 33.86
CA GLU A 586 -49.21 -10.07 35.06
C GLU A 586 -49.47 -8.72 35.75
N THR A 587 -48.47 -7.84 35.79
CA THR A 587 -48.53 -6.58 36.57
C THR A 587 -48.75 -5.33 35.71
N GLY A 588 -48.41 -5.38 34.42
CA GLY A 588 -48.48 -4.22 33.53
C GLY A 588 -47.45 -3.13 33.81
N GLU A 589 -46.41 -3.39 34.63
CA GLU A 589 -45.38 -2.40 35.00
C GLU A 589 -44.36 -2.14 33.85
N VAL A 590 -44.86 -1.62 32.72
CA VAL A 590 -44.07 -1.36 31.50
C VAL A 590 -42.88 -0.44 31.78
N GLU A 591 -43.07 0.65 32.53
CA GLU A 591 -41.99 1.63 32.81
C GLU A 591 -40.79 1.03 33.53
N ARG A 592 -41.00 -0.01 34.36
CA ARG A 592 -39.95 -0.62 35.17
C ARG A 592 -39.33 -1.84 34.52
N LEU A 593 -40.14 -2.67 33.87
CA LEU A 593 -39.69 -3.95 33.33
C LEU A 593 -39.24 -3.85 31.87
N LEU A 594 -39.75 -2.89 31.09
CA LEU A 594 -39.32 -2.69 29.69
C LEU A 594 -37.84 -2.29 29.57
N PRO A 595 -37.26 -1.41 30.42
CA PRO A 595 -35.82 -1.13 30.38
C PRO A 595 -34.96 -2.37 30.67
N VAL A 596 -35.42 -3.25 31.57
CA VAL A 596 -34.72 -4.51 31.89
C VAL A 596 -34.76 -5.45 30.68
N ILE A 597 -35.92 -5.59 30.02
CA ILE A 597 -36.07 -6.39 28.80
C ILE A 597 -35.23 -5.80 27.65
N ALA A 598 -35.26 -4.48 27.46
CA ALA A 598 -34.48 -3.78 26.45
C ALA A 598 -32.96 -3.97 26.65
N MET A 599 -32.50 -3.99 27.91
CA MET A 599 -31.11 -4.26 28.24
C MET A 599 -30.73 -5.73 27.96
N LEU A 600 -31.57 -6.68 28.38
CA LEU A 600 -31.31 -8.12 28.15
C LEU A 600 -31.32 -8.45 26.66
N LEU A 601 -32.31 -7.95 25.92
CA LEU A 601 -32.46 -8.19 24.49
C LEU A 601 -31.70 -7.19 23.61
N GLN A 602 -30.93 -6.26 24.21
CA GLN A 602 -30.12 -5.27 23.49
C GLN A 602 -30.93 -4.54 22.41
N PHE A 603 -32.03 -3.91 22.80
CA PHE A 603 -32.88 -3.15 21.88
C PHE A 603 -32.13 -1.92 21.34
N SER A 604 -32.35 -1.63 20.06
CA SER A 604 -31.94 -0.36 19.48
C SER A 604 -32.73 0.81 20.10
N PRO A 605 -32.21 2.05 20.06
CA PRO A 605 -32.96 3.21 20.54
C PRO A 605 -34.35 3.34 19.89
N ASP A 606 -34.47 2.96 18.62
CA ASP A 606 -35.72 2.95 17.88
C ASP A 606 -36.67 1.86 18.38
N GLU A 607 -36.17 0.65 18.66
CA GLU A 607 -36.95 -0.47 19.20
C GLU A 607 -37.46 -0.18 20.61
N VAL A 608 -36.66 0.49 21.45
CA VAL A 608 -37.08 0.95 22.78
C VAL A 608 -38.21 1.97 22.66
N ASN A 609 -38.05 2.97 21.79
CA ASN A 609 -39.08 3.98 21.56
C ASN A 609 -40.37 3.38 20.98
N LEU A 610 -40.25 2.43 20.05
CA LEU A 610 -41.40 1.75 19.43
C LEU A 610 -42.14 0.90 20.46
N SER A 611 -41.41 0.14 21.28
CA SER A 611 -41.97 -0.72 22.32
C SER A 611 -42.63 0.09 23.42
N PHE A 612 -42.01 1.20 23.81
CA PHE A 612 -42.60 2.15 24.76
C PHE A 612 -43.89 2.73 24.21
N THR A 613 -43.89 3.18 22.95
CA THR A 613 -45.08 3.76 22.29
C THR A 613 -46.22 2.75 22.11
N PHE A 614 -45.90 1.49 21.80
CA PHE A 614 -46.89 0.43 21.60
C PHE A 614 -47.51 -0.06 22.91
N LEU A 615 -46.72 -0.15 23.98
CA LEU A 615 -47.19 -0.59 25.30
C LEU A 615 -47.87 0.52 26.13
N PHE A 616 -47.72 1.79 25.74
CA PHE A 616 -48.41 2.94 26.37
C PHE A 616 -49.63 3.47 25.59
N LYS A 617 -49.97 2.90 24.43
CA LYS A 617 -51.22 3.23 23.75
C LYS A 617 -52.37 2.38 24.34
N PRO A 618 -53.47 3.00 24.81
CA PRO A 618 -54.63 2.27 25.32
C PRO A 618 -55.35 1.46 24.24
#